data_AF-A0A2K3K2L0-F1
#
_entry.id   AF-A0A2K3K2L0-F1
#
_cell.length_a   1.000
_cell.length_b   1.000
_cell.length_c   1.000
_cell.angle_alpha   90.00
_cell.angle_beta   90.00
_cell.angle_gamma   90.00
#
_symmetry.space_group_name_H-M   'P 1'
#
loop_
_entity.id
_entity.type
_entity.pdbx_description
1 polymer ?
#
loop_
_entity_poly.entity_id
_entity_poly.type
_entity_poly.pdbx_seq_one_letter_code
_entity_poly.pdbx_strand_id
1 'polypeptide(L)'
;GYGHIRTECATFLKKQKKGLTVSWLDEDSEEEADTAKSIHALTGVCTSDIESCDEELTFDELAESYRELCLKSEEVCRVSEKQKETITKLQTKRTVNLSKISEFGTKCEESL
;
A
#
# COMPACT_ATOMS: atom_id res chain seq x y z
N GLY A 1 -30.52 5.78 -3.14
CA GLY A 1 -30.26 5.24 -4.48
C GLY A 1 -28.96 5.83 -4.97
N TYR A 2 -28.00 4.97 -5.35
CA TYR A 2 -26.73 5.42 -5.92
C TYR A 2 -26.80 5.16 -7.42
N GLY A 3 -26.77 6.24 -8.20
CA GLY A 3 -27.01 6.23 -9.64
C GLY A 3 -26.06 5.29 -10.37
N HIS A 4 -26.63 4.47 -11.25
CA HIS A 4 -25.91 3.56 -12.13
C HIS A 4 -25.16 4.34 -13.22
N ILE A 5 -23.95 4.79 -12.89
CA ILE A 5 -22.98 5.16 -13.92
C ILE A 5 -22.48 3.84 -14.53
N ARG A 6 -23.05 3.47 -15.67
CA ARG A 6 -22.50 2.41 -16.51
C ARG A 6 -21.30 2.98 -17.24
N THR A 7 -20.10 2.84 -16.67
CA THR A 7 -18.86 3.21 -17.36
C THR A 7 -18.61 2.21 -18.48
N GLU A 8 -18.89 2.61 -19.71
CA GLU A 8 -18.46 1.85 -20.87
C GLU A 8 -16.94 1.99 -21.04
N CYS A 9 -16.29 0.88 -21.40
CA CYS A 9 -14.84 0.80 -21.53
C CYS A 9 -14.32 1.80 -22.59
N ALA A 10 -13.33 2.62 -22.23
CA ALA A 10 -12.81 3.70 -23.08
C ALA A 10 -12.36 3.25 -24.48
N THR A 11 -11.90 2.01 -24.61
CA THR A 11 -11.51 1.39 -25.88
C THR A 11 -12.68 1.16 -26.82
N PHE A 12 -13.89 0.94 -26.30
CA PHE A 12 -15.11 0.78 -27.10
C PHE A 12 -15.54 2.12 -27.71
N LEU A 13 -15.50 3.20 -26.93
CA LEU A 13 -15.85 4.56 -27.38
C LEU A 13 -14.88 5.09 -28.44
N LYS A 14 -13.57 4.83 -28.28
CA LYS A 14 -12.54 5.22 -29.25
C LYS A 14 -12.75 4.59 -30.63
N LYS A 15 -13.26 3.36 -30.70
CA LYS A 15 -13.53 2.65 -31.96
C LYS A 15 -14.73 3.22 -32.71
N GLN A 16 -15.71 3.81 -32.03
CA GLN A 16 -16.89 4.38 -32.68
C GLN A 16 -16.73 5.84 -33.13
N LYS A 17 -15.58 6.50 -32.89
CA LYS A 17 -15.36 7.94 -33.15
C LYS A 17 -16.48 8.85 -32.60
N LYS A 18 -17.20 8.39 -31.58
CA LYS A 18 -18.23 9.19 -30.90
C LYS A 18 -17.59 9.88 -29.71
N GLY A 19 -17.70 11.21 -29.67
CA GLY A 19 -17.40 11.98 -28.46
C GLY A 19 -18.32 11.52 -27.32
N LEU A 20 -17.87 11.65 -26.08
CA LEU A 20 -18.66 11.30 -24.91
C LEU A 20 -19.85 12.27 -24.80
N THR A 21 -21.00 11.90 -25.35
CA THR A 21 -22.24 12.65 -25.18
C THR A 21 -22.94 12.13 -23.92
N VAL A 22 -22.94 12.94 -22.87
CA VAL A 22 -23.72 12.67 -21.66
C VAL A 22 -25.15 13.14 -21.92
N SER A 23 -26.07 12.20 -22.10
CA SER A 23 -27.51 12.45 -22.12
C SER A 23 -28.07 12.07 -20.75
N TRP A 24 -28.51 13.06 -19.99
CA TRP A 24 -29.29 12.85 -18.77
C TRP A 24 -30.74 12.54 -19.20
N LEU A 25 -31.23 11.35 -18.90
CA LEU A 25 -32.66 11.06 -18.94
C LEU A 25 -33.19 11.30 -17.52
N ASP A 26 -33.82 12.45 -17.32
CA ASP A 26 -34.65 12.71 -16.15
C ASP A 26 -36.05 12.19 -16.49
N GLU A 27 -36.51 11.20 -15.73
CA GLU A 27 -37.85 10.64 -15.88
C GLU A 27 -38.78 11.41 -14.94
N ASP A 28 -39.39 12.49 -15.45
CA ASP A 28 -40.78 12.80 -15.13
C ASP A 28 -41.42 13.85 -16.08
N SER A 29 -42.58 13.46 -16.60
CA SER A 29 -43.72 14.26 -17.10
C SER A 29 -43.61 15.20 -18.32
N GLU A 30 -44.40 14.83 -19.33
CA GLU A 30 -45.29 15.60 -20.22
C GLU A 30 -44.82 16.84 -21.04
N GLU A 31 -45.01 16.69 -22.35
CA GLU A 31 -45.31 17.72 -23.38
C GLU A 31 -44.20 18.69 -23.84
N GLU A 32 -43.86 18.55 -25.13
CA GLU A 32 -43.41 19.57 -26.10
C GLU A 32 -42.39 20.62 -25.66
N ALA A 33 -41.15 20.52 -26.16
CA ALA A 33 -40.59 21.49 -27.10
C ALA A 33 -39.08 21.27 -27.31
N ASP A 34 -38.72 21.21 -28.59
CA ASP A 34 -37.39 21.47 -29.11
C ASP A 34 -36.66 22.59 -28.35
N THR A 35 -35.51 22.28 -27.76
CA THR A 35 -34.29 23.06 -28.03
C THR A 35 -33.08 22.21 -27.65
N ALA A 36 -32.48 21.56 -28.65
CA ALA A 36 -31.18 20.94 -28.57
C ALA A 36 -30.09 21.98 -28.23
N LYS A 37 -29.93 22.29 -26.94
CA LYS A 37 -28.77 23.02 -26.43
C LYS A 37 -27.65 22.03 -26.21
N SER A 38 -27.00 21.63 -27.30
CA SER A 38 -25.73 20.91 -27.24
C SER A 38 -24.66 21.86 -26.71
N ILE A 39 -24.31 21.74 -25.42
CA ILE A 39 -23.15 22.43 -24.84
C ILE A 39 -21.90 21.72 -25.38
N HIS A 40 -21.29 22.28 -26.42
CA HIS A 40 -20.03 21.78 -26.95
C HIS A 40 -18.88 22.25 -26.06
N ALA A 41 -18.55 21.47 -25.03
CA ALA A 41 -17.40 21.74 -24.17
C ALA A 41 -16.11 21.68 -25.01
N LEU A 42 -15.36 22.79 -25.05
CA LEU A 42 -14.10 22.88 -25.77
C LEU A 42 -13.05 22.05 -25.02
N THR A 43 -12.77 20.83 -25.47
CA THR A 43 -11.67 20.03 -24.90
C THR A 43 -10.37 20.53 -25.50
N GLY A 44 -9.63 21.34 -24.75
CA GLY A 44 -8.24 21.67 -25.11
C GLY A 44 -7.40 20.40 -25.01
N VAL A 45 -6.84 19.95 -26.14
CA VAL A 45 -5.80 18.91 -26.12
C VAL A 45 -4.53 19.59 -25.64
N CYS A 46 -4.18 19.41 -24.36
CA CYS A 46 -2.83 19.65 -23.90
C CYS A 46 -1.94 18.55 -24.50
N THR A 47 -1.24 18.84 -25.59
CA THR A 47 0.02 18.16 -25.88
C THR A 47 1.03 18.73 -24.92
N SER A 48 0.93 18.35 -23.64
CA SER A 48 2.09 18.46 -22.77
C SER A 48 3.18 17.65 -23.47
N ASP A 49 4.27 18.30 -23.85
CA ASP A 49 5.51 17.61 -24.15
C ASP A 49 5.84 16.78 -22.90
N ILE A 50 5.40 15.52 -22.95
CA ILE A 50 5.83 14.50 -22.03
C ILE A 50 7.27 14.26 -22.46
N GLU A 51 8.17 15.12 -22.00
CA GLU A 51 9.51 14.67 -21.63
C GLU A 51 9.27 13.67 -20.51
N SER A 52 8.90 12.46 -20.93
CA SER A 52 8.71 11.32 -20.08
C SER A 52 10.01 11.19 -19.31
N CYS A 53 9.94 11.30 -17.99
CA CYS A 53 11.01 10.80 -17.14
C CYS A 53 10.98 9.27 -17.25
N ASP A 54 11.34 8.77 -18.43
CA ASP A 54 11.34 7.38 -18.87
C ASP A 54 12.71 6.77 -18.56
N GLU A 55 13.24 7.04 -17.37
CA GLU A 55 14.34 6.24 -16.88
C GLU A 55 13.71 4.92 -16.38
N GLU A 56 13.39 4.06 -17.34
CA GLU A 56 12.77 2.76 -17.13
C GLU A 56 13.75 1.89 -16.33
N LEU A 57 13.41 1.59 -15.07
CA LEU A 57 14.19 0.66 -14.25
C LEU A 57 14.32 -0.67 -14.98
N THR A 58 15.55 -1.04 -15.27
CA THR A 58 15.84 -2.27 -15.99
C THR A 58 15.56 -3.48 -15.09
N PHE A 59 15.21 -4.60 -15.71
CA PHE A 59 15.05 -5.86 -14.98
C PHE A 59 16.32 -6.25 -14.21
N ASP A 60 17.49 -5.93 -14.78
CA ASP A 60 18.79 -6.22 -14.16
C ASP A 60 19.02 -5.41 -12.88
N GLU A 61 18.70 -4.11 -12.88
CA GLU A 61 18.76 -3.25 -11.68
C GLU A 61 17.81 -3.76 -10.59
N LEU A 62 16.60 -4.19 -10.96
CA LEU A 62 15.65 -4.77 -10.02
C LEU A 62 16.18 -6.09 -9.43
N ALA A 63 16.73 -6.97 -10.26
CA ALA A 63 17.29 -8.24 -9.83
C ALA A 63 18.52 -8.05 -8.92
N GLU A 64 19.36 -7.04 -9.18
CA GLU A 64 20.47 -6.68 -8.31
C GLU A 64 20.02 -6.15 -6.95
N SER A 65 19.07 -5.21 -6.94
CA SER A 65 18.49 -4.68 -5.70
C SER A 65 17.84 -5.78 -4.84
N TYR A 66 17.11 -6.71 -5.47
CA TYR A 66 16.51 -7.84 -4.75
C TYR A 66 17.57 -8.77 -4.15
N ARG A 67 18.65 -9.07 -4.89
CA ARG A 67 19.78 -9.87 -4.36
C ARG A 67 20.43 -9.19 -3.16
N GLU A 68 20.68 -7.89 -3.24
CA GLU A 68 21.24 -7.13 -2.12
C GLU A 68 20.31 -7.14 -0.90
N LEU A 69 19.00 -6.99 -1.11
CA LEU A 69 18.00 -7.06 -0.06
C LEU A 69 18.00 -8.45 0.62
N CYS A 70 18.09 -9.53 -0.14
CA CYS A 70 18.18 -10.89 0.40
C CYS A 70 19.40 -11.05 1.31
N LEU A 71 20.59 -10.59 0.87
CA LEU A 71 21.81 -10.65 1.66
C LEU A 71 21.69 -9.85 2.97
N LYS A 72 21.14 -8.63 2.90
CA LYS A 72 20.89 -7.81 4.08
C LYS A 72 19.91 -8.48 5.04
N SER A 73 18.84 -9.09 4.52
CA SER A 73 17.85 -9.81 5.32
C SER A 73 18.47 -11.01 6.05
N GLU A 74 19.32 -11.78 5.37
CA GLU A 74 20.02 -12.93 5.96
C GLU A 74 20.93 -12.49 7.13
N GLU A 75 21.68 -11.40 6.96
CA GLU A 75 22.52 -10.85 8.02
C GLU A 75 21.69 -10.39 9.23
N VAL A 76 20.55 -9.72 8.99
CA VAL A 76 19.62 -9.32 10.06
C VAL A 76 19.07 -10.53 10.82
N CYS A 77 18.67 -11.61 10.11
CA CYS A 77 18.22 -12.85 10.73
C CYS A 77 19.32 -13.45 11.63
N ARG A 78 20.54 -13.56 11.11
CA ARG A 78 21.71 -14.09 11.86
C ARG A 78 22.00 -13.29 13.13
N VAL A 79 21.92 -11.97 13.06
CA VAL A 79 22.10 -11.10 14.25
C VAL A 79 20.95 -11.29 15.23
N SER A 80 19.72 -11.38 14.74
CA SER A 80 18.52 -11.58 15.58
C SER A 80 18.60 -12.88 16.39
N GLU A 81 19.07 -13.97 15.77
CA GLU A 81 19.26 -15.26 16.46
C GLU A 81 20.28 -15.16 17.60
N LYS A 82 21.45 -14.57 17.35
CA LYS A 82 22.47 -14.33 18.39
C LYS A 82 21.95 -13.47 19.54
N GLN A 83 21.14 -12.47 19.22
CA GLN A 83 20.51 -11.62 20.24
C GLN A 83 19.51 -12.43 21.07
N LYS A 84 18.67 -13.26 20.45
CA LYS A 84 17.74 -14.16 21.17
C LYS A 84 18.47 -15.09 22.13
N GLU A 85 19.55 -15.73 21.69
CA GLU A 85 20.38 -16.59 22.57
C GLU A 85 20.93 -15.84 23.78
N THR A 86 21.44 -14.62 23.55
CA THR A 86 21.97 -13.77 24.61
C THR A 86 20.88 -13.38 25.60
N ILE A 87 19.70 -13.01 25.11
CA ILE A 87 18.53 -12.66 25.94
C ILE A 87 18.11 -13.86 26.79
N THR A 88 17.98 -15.05 26.21
CA THR A 88 17.64 -16.27 26.95
C THR A 88 18.65 -16.54 28.06
N LYS A 89 19.96 -16.45 27.77
CA LYS A 89 21.02 -16.63 28.77
C LYS A 89 20.91 -15.62 29.92
N LEU A 90 20.63 -14.35 29.62
CA LEU A 90 20.45 -13.31 30.63
C LEU A 90 19.18 -13.53 31.46
N GLN A 91 18.08 -13.94 30.84
CA GLN A 91 16.84 -14.27 31.53
C GLN A 91 17.02 -15.45 32.49
N THR A 92 17.70 -16.51 32.09
CA THR A 92 18.02 -17.64 32.98
C THR A 92 18.86 -17.19 34.17
N LYS A 93 19.92 -16.41 33.95
CA LYS A 93 20.75 -15.86 35.04
C LYS A 93 19.95 -14.99 35.99
N ARG A 94 19.07 -14.13 35.47
CA ARG A 94 18.17 -13.28 36.26
C ARG A 94 17.30 -14.14 37.17
N THR A 95 16.65 -15.16 36.63
CA THR A 95 15.79 -16.08 37.40
C THR A 95 16.58 -16.78 38.50
N VAL A 96 17.75 -17.33 38.19
CA VAL A 96 18.62 -17.98 39.19
C VAL A 96 19.01 -17.01 40.31
N ASN A 97 19.39 -15.78 39.97
CA ASN A 97 19.77 -14.79 40.96
C ASN A 97 18.59 -14.38 41.85
N LEU A 98 17.40 -14.20 41.27
CA LEU A 98 16.19 -13.90 42.03
C LEU A 98 15.84 -15.03 43.02
N SER A 99 15.95 -16.30 42.60
CA SER A 99 15.75 -17.44 43.49
C SER A 99 16.73 -17.44 44.67
N LYS A 100 18.01 -17.15 44.41
CA LYS A 100 19.02 -17.05 45.47
C LYS A 100 18.71 -15.91 46.45
N ILE A 101 18.34 -14.74 45.95
CA ILE A 101 17.98 -13.59 46.79
C ILE A 101 16.79 -13.95 47.69
N SER A 102 15.77 -14.61 47.13
CA SER A 102 14.61 -15.08 47.90
C SER A 102 15.01 -16.06 49.00
N GLU A 103 15.86 -17.04 48.69
CA GLU A 103 16.35 -18.04 49.65
C GLU A 103 17.12 -17.38 50.81
N PHE A 104 18.00 -16.42 50.51
CA PHE A 104 18.71 -15.67 51.54
C PHE A 104 17.74 -14.83 52.40
N GLY A 105 16.73 -14.21 51.79
CA GLY A 105 15.69 -13.47 52.51
C GLY A 105 14.97 -14.36 53.52
N THR A 106 14.50 -15.53 53.10
CA THR A 106 13.81 -16.48 53.99
C THR A 106 14.69 -16.96 55.15
N LYS A 107 15.97 -17.25 54.90
CA LYS A 107 16.91 -17.68 55.96
C LYS A 107 17.19 -16.57 56.99
N CYS A 108 17.22 -15.32 56.56
CA CYS A 108 17.36 -14.18 57.47
C CYS A 108 16.14 -14.00 58.36
N GLU A 109 14.93 -14.18 57.82
CA GLU A 109 13.68 -14.11 58.59
C GLU A 109 13.56 -15.24 59.61
N GLU A 110 14.00 -16.46 59.27
CA GLU A 110 14.01 -17.61 60.20
C GLU A 110 15.04 -17.49 61.34
N SER A 111 16.03 -16.62 61.19
CA SER A 111 17.12 -16.43 62.17
C SER A 111 16.89 -15.27 63.16
N LEU A 112 15.73 -14.59 63.07
CA LEU A 112 15.29 -13.48 63.94
C LEU A 112 14.27 -13.97 64.98
#